data_AF-A0A412WX83-F1
#
_entry.id   AF-A0A412WX83-F1
#
_cell.length_a   1.000
_cell.length_b   1.000
_cell.length_c   1.000
_cell.angle_alpha   90.00
_cell.angle_beta   90.00
_cell.angle_gamma   90.00
#
_symmetry.space_group_name_H-M   'P 1'
#
loop_
_entity.id
_entity.type
_entity.pdbx_description
1 polymer ?
#
loop_
_entity_poly.entity_id
_entity_poly.type
_entity_poly.pdbx_seq_one_letter_code
_entity_poly.pdbx_strand_id
1 'polypeptide(L)'
;MERDMNYDLELARYIWSILKSDLPVLMSWGVEIETVKVIKCGIEFKVNGFKHTGKVQIVLNEGLDLFEAYLIGEDGEIRDKREDIYFDMLVSEVDELVEKTDDYEKRIAETYNIIRY
;
A
#
# COMPACT_ATOMS: atom_id res chain seq x y z
N MET A 1 27.29 -7.60 10.24
CA MET A 1 27.02 -6.20 9.81
C MET A 1 26.08 -5.60 10.83
N GLU A 2 26.53 -4.61 11.59
CA GLU A 2 25.60 -3.75 12.33
C GLU A 2 24.74 -3.04 11.28
N ARG A 3 23.43 -3.28 11.31
CA ARG A 3 22.49 -2.56 10.45
C ARG A 3 22.35 -1.14 10.99
N ASP A 4 22.61 -0.17 10.14
CA ASP A 4 22.48 1.22 10.48
C ASP A 4 20.99 1.61 10.47
N MET A 5 20.48 2.17 11.57
CA MET A 5 19.13 2.76 11.60
C MET A 5 18.95 3.83 10.51
N ASN A 6 20.04 4.44 10.05
CA ASN A 6 20.04 5.36 8.92
C ASN A 6 19.57 4.70 7.62
N TYR A 7 19.97 3.44 7.37
CA TYR A 7 19.57 2.72 6.16
C TYR A 7 18.06 2.44 6.13
N ASP A 8 17.50 1.91 7.22
CA ASP A 8 16.06 1.64 7.33
C ASP A 8 15.24 2.94 7.17
N LEU A 9 15.73 4.05 7.73
CA LEU A 9 15.11 5.36 7.59
C LEU A 9 15.16 5.89 6.15
N GLU A 10 16.32 5.78 5.48
CA GLU A 10 16.48 6.19 4.08
C GLU A 10 15.59 5.37 3.13
N LEU A 11 15.53 4.05 3.34
CA LEU A 11 14.67 3.16 2.57
C LEU A 11 13.19 3.46 2.79
N ALA A 12 12.75 3.66 4.04
CA ALA A 12 11.37 4.03 4.32
C ALA A 12 11.00 5.38 3.66
N ARG A 13 11.93 6.35 3.65
CA ARG A 13 11.75 7.63 2.94
C ARG A 13 11.64 7.42 1.42
N TYR A 14 12.44 6.52 0.86
CA TYR A 14 12.39 6.16 -0.55
C TYR A 14 11.04 5.53 -0.91
N ILE A 15 10.61 4.50 -0.18
CA ILE A 15 9.29 3.87 -0.37
C ILE A 15 8.18 4.91 -0.28
N TRP A 16 8.20 5.76 0.75
CA TRP A 16 7.20 6.82 0.92
C TRP A 16 7.20 7.84 -0.24
N SER A 17 8.37 8.11 -0.84
CA SER A 17 8.49 8.98 -2.02
C SER A 17 7.86 8.35 -3.26
N ILE A 18 7.98 7.02 -3.44
CA ILE A 18 7.32 6.28 -4.53
C ILE A 18 5.81 6.36 -4.34
N LEU A 19 5.31 6.08 -3.13
CA LEU A 19 3.87 6.14 -2.84
C LEU A 19 3.27 7.53 -3.11
N LYS A 20 4.02 8.58 -2.80
CA LYS A 20 3.62 9.97 -3.06
C LYS A 20 3.63 10.37 -4.52
N SER A 21 4.19 9.55 -5.42
CA SER A 21 4.19 9.85 -6.86
C SER A 21 2.78 9.85 -7.46
N ASP A 22 1.85 9.11 -6.86
CA ASP A 22 0.42 9.13 -7.18
C ASP A 22 -0.40 9.48 -5.94
N LEU A 23 -0.44 10.78 -5.62
CA LEU A 23 -1.13 11.27 -4.44
C LEU A 23 -2.64 10.97 -4.44
N PRO A 24 -3.39 11.10 -5.55
CA PRO A 24 -4.80 10.69 -5.60
C PRO A 24 -5.03 9.24 -5.18
N VAL A 25 -4.22 8.30 -5.69
CA VAL A 25 -4.32 6.89 -5.32
C VAL A 25 -3.96 6.68 -3.85
N LEU A 26 -2.85 7.24 -3.38
CA LEU A 26 -2.44 7.13 -1.98
C LEU A 26 -3.51 7.67 -1.01
N MET A 27 -4.18 8.78 -1.35
CA MET A 27 -5.24 9.35 -0.53
C MET A 27 -6.51 8.49 -0.55
N SER A 28 -6.79 7.78 -1.64
CA SER A 28 -7.96 6.90 -1.76
C SER A 28 -7.91 5.74 -0.76
N TRP A 29 -6.72 5.32 -0.34
CA TRP A 29 -6.53 4.26 0.67
C TRP A 29 -6.92 4.68 2.09
N GLY A 30 -7.23 5.95 2.34
CA GLY A 30 -7.54 6.45 3.68
C GLY A 30 -6.37 6.30 4.65
N VAL A 31 -5.14 6.61 4.21
CA VAL A 31 -3.93 6.44 5.02
C VAL A 31 -3.97 7.30 6.29
N GLU A 32 -3.77 6.68 7.44
CA GLU A 32 -3.60 7.39 8.71
C GLU A 32 -2.15 7.84 8.88
N ILE A 33 -1.84 9.07 8.45
CA ILE A 33 -0.46 9.60 8.40
C ILE A 33 0.26 9.51 9.76
N GLU A 34 -0.46 9.65 10.88
CA GLU A 34 0.10 9.57 12.23
C GLU A 34 0.63 8.16 12.60
N THR A 35 0.20 7.14 11.86
CA THR A 35 0.58 5.73 12.10
C THR A 35 1.78 5.28 11.27
N VAL A 36 2.26 6.15 10.36
CA VAL A 36 3.40 5.85 9.49
C VAL A 36 4.65 5.66 10.35
N LYS A 37 5.23 4.47 10.28
CA LYS A 37 6.42 4.09 11.05
C LYS A 37 7.46 3.41 10.18
N VAL A 38 8.72 3.67 10.48
CA VAL A 38 9.86 2.96 9.89
C VAL A 38 9.91 1.57 10.52
N ILE A 39 10.04 0.55 9.67
CA ILE A 39 10.31 -0.82 10.09
C ILE A 39 11.60 -1.29 9.43
N LYS A 40 12.10 -2.44 9.87
CA LYS A 40 13.28 -3.04 9.26
C LYS A 40 13.02 -3.27 7.76
N CYS A 41 13.91 -2.76 6.93
CA CYS A 41 13.86 -2.86 5.47
C CYS A 41 12.56 -2.31 4.84
N GLY A 42 11.84 -1.39 5.49
CA GLY A 42 10.51 -1.03 5.00
C GLY A 42 9.75 0.05 5.77
N ILE A 43 8.45 0.16 5.46
CA ILE A 43 7.51 1.08 6.10
C ILE A 43 6.23 0.35 6.49
N GLU A 44 5.60 0.77 7.59
CA GLU A 44 4.24 0.35 7.96
C GLU A 44 3.37 1.59 8.15
N PHE A 45 2.10 1.50 7.75
CA PHE A 45 1.08 2.50 8.04
C PHE A 45 -0.31 1.84 8.06
N LYS A 46 -1.27 2.51 8.67
CA LYS A 46 -2.67 2.09 8.63
C LYS A 46 -3.40 2.71 7.44
N VAL A 47 -4.33 1.94 6.90
CA VAL A 47 -5.24 2.31 5.82
C VAL A 47 -6.67 1.98 6.22
N ASN A 48 -7.60 2.72 5.65
CA ASN A 48 -9.03 2.44 5.72
C ASN A 48 -9.60 2.41 4.30
N GLY A 49 -9.01 1.55 3.47
CA GLY A 49 -9.42 1.35 2.09
C GLY A 49 -10.65 0.46 1.96
N PHE A 50 -11.22 0.43 0.77
CA PHE A 50 -12.44 -0.31 0.48
C PHE A 50 -12.29 -1.83 0.65
N LYS A 51 -11.15 -2.40 0.24
CA LYS A 51 -10.88 -3.85 0.35
C LYS A 51 -10.21 -4.21 1.67
N HIS A 52 -9.35 -3.32 2.19
CA HIS A 52 -8.59 -3.57 3.40
C HIS A 52 -8.62 -2.39 4.36
N THR A 53 -9.05 -2.66 5.59
CA THR A 53 -8.89 -1.78 6.74
C THR A 53 -7.94 -2.46 7.73
N GLY A 54 -6.84 -1.79 8.04
CA GLY A 54 -5.80 -2.34 8.91
C GLY A 54 -4.43 -1.79 8.57
N LYS A 55 -3.38 -2.57 8.85
CA LYS A 55 -2.00 -2.19 8.56
C LYS A 55 -1.59 -2.68 7.18
N VAL A 56 -0.75 -1.88 6.52
CA VAL A 56 0.01 -2.25 5.33
C VAL A 56 1.48 -2.17 5.69
N GLN A 57 2.24 -3.23 5.40
CA GLN A 57 3.70 -3.21 5.46
C GLN A 57 4.25 -3.34 4.05
N ILE A 58 5.20 -2.50 3.69
CA ILE A 58 5.97 -2.63 2.44
C ILE A 58 7.43 -2.81 2.84
N VAL A 59 8.00 -3.93 2.43
CA VAL A 59 9.36 -4.36 2.81
C VAL A 59 10.16 -4.66 1.56
N LEU A 60 11.43 -4.27 1.54
CA LEU A 60 12.37 -4.65 0.50
C LEU A 60 12.97 -6.03 0.82
N ASN A 61 12.84 -6.97 -0.10
CA ASN A 61 13.60 -8.20 -0.10
C ASN A 61 15.00 -7.93 -0.65
N GLU A 62 15.97 -7.72 0.24
CA GLU A 62 17.36 -7.38 -0.11
C GLU A 62 18.07 -8.44 -0.97
N GLY A 63 17.58 -9.69 -0.96
CA GLY A 63 18.16 -10.76 -1.78
C GLY A 63 17.72 -10.70 -3.25
N LEU A 64 16.48 -10.27 -3.50
CA LEU A 64 15.89 -10.18 -4.84
C LEU A 64 15.89 -8.75 -5.39
N ASP A 65 16.11 -7.75 -4.54
CA ASP A 65 15.95 -6.33 -4.85
C ASP A 65 14.52 -5.98 -5.32
N LEU A 66 13.53 -6.63 -4.72
CA LEU A 66 12.10 -6.47 -5.02
C LEU A 66 11.31 -6.20 -3.73
N PHE A 67 10.19 -5.48 -3.87
CA PHE A 67 9.31 -5.20 -2.74
C PHE A 67 8.30 -6.31 -2.49
N GLU A 68 7.89 -6.40 -1.23
CA GLU A 68 6.83 -7.25 -0.74
C GLU A 68 5.83 -6.39 0.03
N ALA A 69 4.53 -6.56 -0.26
CA ALA A 69 3.44 -5.88 0.42
C ALA A 69 2.65 -6.88 1.27
N TYR A 70 2.39 -6.53 2.52
CA TYR A 70 1.63 -7.35 3.46
C TYR A 70 0.44 -6.55 3.99
N LEU A 71 -0.76 -7.13 3.86
CA LEU A 71 -1.98 -6.63 4.48
C LEU A 71 -2.19 -7.34 5.81
N ILE A 72 -2.18 -6.59 6.90
CA ILE A 72 -2.28 -7.14 8.26
C ILE A 72 -3.55 -6.58 8.90
N GLY A 73 -4.40 -7.47 9.41
CA GLY A 73 -5.60 -7.10 10.15
C GLY A 73 -5.29 -6.45 11.50
N GLU A 74 -6.30 -5.86 12.14
CA GLU A 74 -6.17 -5.31 13.50
C GLU A 74 -5.85 -6.41 14.55
N ASP A 75 -6.21 -7.65 14.27
CA ASP A 75 -5.86 -8.85 15.04
C ASP A 75 -4.39 -9.30 14.88
N GLY A 76 -3.67 -8.69 13.93
CA GLY A 76 -2.28 -9.04 13.61
C GLY A 76 -2.13 -10.19 12.62
N GLU A 77 -3.21 -10.75 12.09
CA GLU A 77 -3.15 -11.80 11.07
C GLU A 77 -2.88 -11.21 9.68
N ILE A 78 -2.06 -11.89 8.89
CA ILE A 78 -1.83 -11.54 7.49
C ILE A 78 -3.06 -11.94 6.68
N ARG A 79 -3.74 -10.96 6.09
CA ARG A 79 -4.93 -11.13 5.26
C ARG A 79 -4.58 -11.37 3.81
N ASP A 80 -3.55 -10.68 3.32
CA ASP A 80 -3.03 -10.85 1.97
C ASP A 80 -1.54 -10.51 1.94
N LYS A 81 -0.83 -11.03 0.94
CA LYS A 81 0.54 -10.66 0.64
C LYS A 81 0.80 -10.68 -0.85
N ARG A 82 1.71 -9.82 -1.28
CA ARG A 82 2.20 -9.80 -2.65
C ARG A 82 3.71 -9.63 -2.66
N GLU A 83 4.38 -10.50 -3.40
CA GLU A 83 5.83 -10.58 -3.50
C GLU A 83 6.26 -10.16 -4.91
N ASP A 84 7.57 -9.98 -5.11
CA ASP A 84 8.17 -9.68 -6.42
C ASP A 84 7.68 -8.37 -7.08
N ILE A 85 7.44 -7.34 -6.27
CA ILE A 85 6.93 -6.05 -6.73
C ILE A 85 8.07 -5.13 -7.15
N TYR A 86 8.09 -4.71 -8.42
CA TYR A 86 9.00 -3.68 -8.91
C TYR A 86 8.60 -2.29 -8.40
N PHE A 87 9.58 -1.39 -8.25
CA PHE A 87 9.35 -0.04 -7.72
C PHE A 87 8.33 0.77 -8.54
N ASP A 88 8.28 0.57 -9.86
CA ASP A 88 7.35 1.24 -10.78
C ASP A 88 5.92 0.68 -10.69
N MET A 89 5.76 -0.55 -10.19
CA MET A 89 4.47 -1.19 -9.98
C MET A 89 3.95 -1.04 -8.54
N LEU A 90 4.78 -0.56 -7.62
CA LEU A 90 4.48 -0.58 -6.18
C LEU A 90 3.14 0.08 -5.84
N VAL A 91 2.85 1.24 -6.43
CA VAL A 91 1.58 1.93 -6.19
C VAL A 91 0.41 1.12 -6.72
N SER A 92 0.47 0.62 -7.95
CA SER A 92 -0.64 -0.10 -8.56
C SER A 92 -0.93 -1.44 -7.88
N GLU A 93 0.12 -2.15 -7.45
CA GLU A 93 -0.02 -3.44 -6.76
C GLU A 93 -0.63 -3.25 -5.37
N VAL A 94 -0.19 -2.24 -4.61
CA VAL A 94 -0.79 -1.93 -3.30
C VAL A 94 -2.21 -1.40 -3.46
N ASP A 95 -2.47 -0.57 -4.46
CA ASP A 95 -3.82 -0.07 -4.76
C ASP A 95 -4.79 -1.21 -5.05
N GLU A 96 -4.36 -2.22 -5.80
CA GLU A 96 -5.17 -3.41 -6.07
C GLU A 96 -5.55 -4.19 -4.82
N LEU A 97 -4.63 -4.26 -3.86
CA LEU A 97 -4.86 -4.93 -2.58
C LEU A 97 -5.78 -4.12 -1.66
N VAL A 98 -5.64 -2.79 -1.63
CA VAL A 98 -6.27 -1.92 -0.63
C VAL A 98 -7.61 -1.31 -1.07
N GLU A 99 -7.74 -0.90 -2.34
CA GLU A 99 -8.85 -0.06 -2.79
C GLU A 99 -9.48 -0.54 -4.13
N LYS A 100 -8.65 -0.73 -5.16
CA LYS A 100 -9.10 -0.84 -6.56
C LYS A 100 -10.08 -1.97 -6.78
N THR A 101 -11.31 -1.64 -7.15
CA THR A 101 -12.32 -2.62 -7.57
C THR A 101 -12.73 -2.35 -9.00
N ASP A 102 -13.01 -3.41 -9.77
CA ASP A 102 -13.46 -3.31 -11.17
C ASP A 102 -14.80 -2.55 -11.31
N ASP A 103 -15.49 -2.32 -10.19
CA ASP A 103 -16.84 -1.76 -10.12
C ASP A 103 -16.89 -0.23 -10.05
N TYR A 104 -15.84 0.47 -10.48
CA TYR A 104 -15.87 1.93 -10.59
C TYR A 104 -16.99 2.41 -11.55
N GLU A 105 -17.12 1.78 -12.72
CA GLU A 105 -18.19 2.13 -13.68
C GLU A 105 -19.58 1.73 -13.18
N LYS A 106 -19.71 0.57 -12.52
CA LYS A 106 -20.99 0.04 -12.07
C LYS A 106 -21.54 0.84 -10.89
N ARG A 107 -20.69 1.27 -9.95
CA ARG A 107 -21.10 2.14 -8.83
C ARG A 107 -21.48 3.54 -9.30
N ILE A 108 -20.82 4.09 -10.32
CA ILE A 108 -21.27 5.35 -10.97
C ILE A 108 -22.65 5.14 -11.59
N ALA A 109 -22.88 4.05 -12.31
CA ALA A 109 -24.16 3.76 -12.95
C ALA A 109 -25.30 3.57 -11.93
N GLU A 110 -25.05 2.84 -10.84
CA GLU A 110 -26.03 2.59 -9.76
C GLU A 110 -26.31 3.84 -8.91
N THR A 111 -25.30 4.66 -8.62
CA THR A 111 -25.48 5.88 -7.80
C THR A 111 -26.18 6.99 -8.57
N TYR A 112 -25.92 7.14 -9.87
CA TYR A 112 -26.49 8.20 -10.70
C TYR A 112 -27.67 7.77 -11.58
N ASN A 113 -28.15 6.52 -11.44
CA ASN A 113 -29.20 5.96 -12.30
C ASN A 113 -28.97 6.23 -13.80
N ILE A 114 -27.73 6.08 -14.25
CA ILE A 114 -27.39 6.31 -15.66
C ILE A 114 -27.86 5.08 -16.45
N ILE A 115 -29.11 5.12 -16.90
CA ILE A 115 -29.64 4.16 -17.87
C ILE A 115 -28.89 4.41 -19.19
N ARG A 116 -28.04 3.46 -19.60
CA ARG A 116 -27.49 3.46 -20.95
C ARG A 116 -28.55 2.91 -21.91
N TYR A 117 -29.06 3.76 -22.81
CA TYR A 117 -29.83 3.37 -23.99
C TYR A 117 -28.91 2.84 -25.09
#